data_AF-A0A935UKC5-F1
#
_entry.id   AF-A0A935UKC5-F1
#
_cell.length_a   1.000
_cell.length_b   1.000
_cell.length_c   1.000
_cell.angle_alpha   90.00
_cell.angle_beta   90.00
_cell.angle_gamma   90.00
#
_symmetry.space_group_name_H-M   'P 1'
#
loop_
_entity.id
_entity.type
_entity.pdbx_description
1 polymer ?
#
loop_
_entity_poly.entity_id
_entity_poly.type
_entity_poly.pdbx_seq_one_letter_code
_entity_poly.pdbx_strand_id
1 'polypeptide(L)'
;MKIGLKKSLLVLSAAVFFAACTPVAHKEIGEQRNILSSLEGTWKLTKATQVDEAAKAKGFPFKELDITNLFPYTDFKLTLTLNAGAPGTFTTIPGASPKIIKLTSGTWTVDDAQQPKNITLSSGATSEVVTLGGYPVAASNTLKVKVERKEAATGKVVISYSYEFAKQ
;
A
#
# COMPACT_ATOMS: atom_id res chain seq x y z
N MET A 1 19.46 -56.19 -45.60
CA MET A 1 19.26 -54.73 -45.58
C MET A 1 18.31 -54.34 -44.43
N LYS A 2 18.77 -54.40 -43.16
CA LYS A 2 17.91 -54.13 -41.96
C LYS A 2 18.61 -53.26 -40.89
N ILE A 3 19.75 -52.64 -41.21
CA ILE A 3 20.58 -51.89 -40.25
C ILE A 3 20.35 -50.36 -40.34
N GLY A 4 19.76 -49.85 -41.43
CA GLY A 4 19.50 -48.40 -41.62
C GLY A 4 18.29 -47.85 -40.87
N LEU A 5 17.26 -48.67 -40.64
CA LEU A 5 15.98 -48.19 -40.08
C LEU A 5 16.05 -47.86 -38.58
N LYS A 6 16.88 -48.59 -37.81
CA LYS A 6 17.03 -48.39 -36.36
C LYS A 6 17.83 -47.13 -36.00
N LYS A 7 18.85 -46.78 -36.80
CA LYS A 7 19.65 -45.55 -36.61
C LYS A 7 18.86 -44.30 -37.04
N SER A 8 18.02 -44.42 -38.06
CA SER A 8 17.16 -43.33 -38.53
C SER A 8 16.06 -42.97 -37.51
N LEU A 9 15.49 -43.96 -36.81
CA LEU A 9 14.47 -43.72 -35.79
C LEU A 9 15.03 -43.00 -34.53
N LEU A 10 16.28 -43.25 -34.17
CA LEU A 10 16.93 -42.63 -33.01
C LEU A 10 17.27 -41.15 -33.26
N VAL A 11 17.68 -40.81 -34.49
CA VAL A 11 17.93 -39.41 -34.90
C VAL A 11 16.62 -38.63 -35.00
N LEU A 12 15.54 -39.26 -35.47
CA LEU A 12 14.22 -38.63 -35.55
C LEU A 12 13.63 -38.35 -34.16
N SER A 13 13.83 -39.25 -33.19
CA SER A 13 13.37 -39.05 -31.80
C SER A 13 14.11 -37.92 -31.09
N ALA A 14 15.41 -37.75 -31.33
CA ALA A 14 16.21 -36.66 -30.75
C ALA A 14 15.81 -35.27 -31.28
N ALA A 15 15.36 -35.18 -32.54
CA ALA A 15 14.95 -33.91 -33.15
C ALA A 15 13.65 -33.33 -32.55
N VAL A 16 12.75 -34.18 -32.03
CA VAL A 16 11.47 -33.74 -31.44
C VAL A 16 11.68 -33.02 -30.09
N PHE A 17 12.72 -33.37 -29.33
CA PHE A 17 13.03 -32.72 -28.05
C PHE A 17 13.53 -31.27 -28.21
N PHE A 18 14.17 -30.93 -29.32
CA PHE A 18 14.63 -29.56 -29.58
C PHE A 18 13.54 -28.64 -30.15
N ALA A 19 12.45 -29.19 -30.69
CA ALA A 19 11.30 -28.42 -31.18
C ALA A 19 10.28 -28.06 -30.07
N ALA A 20 10.38 -28.67 -28.88
CA ALA A 20 9.47 -28.41 -27.76
C ALA A 20 9.75 -27.08 -27.03
N CYS A 21 10.90 -26.44 -27.28
CA CYS A 21 11.24 -25.14 -26.71
C CYS A 21 10.73 -24.02 -27.63
N THR A 22 9.42 -23.93 -27.79
CA THR A 22 8.83 -22.70 -28.37
C THR A 22 8.88 -21.63 -27.28
N PRO A 23 9.38 -20.41 -27.57
CA PRO A 23 9.31 -19.33 -26.60
C PRO A 23 7.84 -19.12 -26.29
N VAL A 24 7.45 -19.41 -25.05
CA VAL A 24 6.12 -19.11 -24.56
C VAL A 24 5.97 -17.60 -24.69
N ALA A 25 5.10 -17.16 -25.59
CA ALA A 25 4.75 -15.75 -25.71
C ALA A 25 4.08 -15.35 -24.39
N HIS A 26 4.87 -14.84 -23.45
CA HIS A 26 4.35 -14.20 -22.26
C HIS A 26 3.52 -13.01 -22.76
N LYS A 27 2.24 -12.99 -22.41
CA LYS A 27 1.43 -11.80 -22.64
C LYS A 27 2.12 -10.64 -21.93
N GLU A 28 2.26 -9.52 -22.61
CA GLU A 28 2.70 -8.26 -22.02
C GLU A 28 1.91 -8.04 -20.72
N ILE A 29 2.62 -7.75 -19.62
CA ILE A 29 2.04 -7.57 -18.28
C ILE A 29 1.15 -6.30 -18.21
N GLY A 30 1.03 -5.57 -19.33
CA GLY A 30 0.29 -4.34 -19.46
C GLY A 30 1.14 -3.13 -19.09
N GLU A 31 0.55 -1.95 -19.26
CA GLU A 31 1.15 -0.67 -18.85
C GLU A 31 1.45 -0.64 -17.35
N GLN A 32 2.55 0.03 -16.97
CA GLN A 32 2.87 0.24 -15.56
C GLN A 32 1.72 1.00 -14.89
N ARG A 33 1.15 0.39 -13.84
CA ARG A 33 0.03 1.00 -13.11
C ARG A 33 0.45 2.34 -12.52
N ASN A 34 -0.37 3.36 -12.73
CA ASN A 34 -0.25 4.62 -12.03
C ASN A 34 -0.72 4.44 -10.58
N ILE A 35 0.20 4.47 -9.61
CA ILE A 35 -0.13 4.30 -8.19
C ILE A 35 -0.81 5.56 -7.65
N LEU A 36 -0.45 6.75 -8.12
CA LEU A 36 -1.06 8.00 -7.66
C LEU A 36 -2.55 8.05 -7.97
N SER A 37 -2.98 7.55 -9.13
CA SER A 37 -4.42 7.45 -9.46
C SER A 37 -5.17 6.47 -8.56
N SER A 38 -4.47 5.48 -7.98
CA SER A 38 -5.07 4.58 -6.98
C SER A 38 -5.30 5.26 -5.62
N LEU A 39 -4.48 6.26 -5.28
CA LEU A 39 -4.59 7.05 -4.04
C LEU A 39 -5.65 8.15 -4.13
N GLU A 40 -5.96 8.62 -5.35
CA GLU A 40 -6.98 9.63 -5.58
C GLU A 40 -8.38 9.17 -5.12
N GLY A 41 -9.11 10.06 -4.47
CA GLY A 41 -10.50 9.89 -4.11
C GLY A 41 -10.80 10.26 -2.66
N THR A 42 -12.03 9.98 -2.25
CA THR A 42 -12.49 10.13 -0.88
C THR A 42 -12.41 8.79 -0.16
N TRP A 43 -11.74 8.79 0.99
CA TRP A 43 -11.43 7.64 1.83
C TRP A 43 -12.11 7.81 3.18
N LYS A 44 -12.98 6.88 3.55
CA LYS A 44 -13.62 6.85 4.87
C LYS A 44 -12.91 5.84 5.76
N LEU A 45 -12.55 6.25 6.97
CA LEU A 45 -11.92 5.37 7.95
C LEU A 45 -12.91 4.26 8.35
N THR A 46 -12.45 3.01 8.31
CA THR A 46 -13.28 1.84 8.67
C THR A 46 -12.72 1.08 9.85
N LYS A 47 -11.40 1.19 10.09
CA LYS A 47 -10.74 0.49 11.20
C LYS A 47 -9.57 1.29 11.75
N ALA A 48 -9.44 1.29 13.07
CA ALA A 48 -8.29 1.81 13.80
C ALA A 48 -7.73 0.73 14.73
N THR A 49 -6.46 0.36 14.53
CA THR A 49 -5.74 -0.60 15.37
C THR A 49 -4.57 0.09 16.04
N GLN A 50 -4.43 -0.09 17.34
CA GLN A 50 -3.24 0.33 18.10
C GLN A 50 -2.29 -0.86 18.25
N VAL A 51 -0.99 -0.61 18.11
CA VAL A 51 0.07 -1.60 18.30
C VAL A 51 1.03 -1.11 19.36
N ASP A 52 1.30 -1.95 20.37
CA ASP A 52 2.41 -1.76 21.30
C ASP A 52 3.68 -2.33 20.67
N GLU A 53 4.58 -1.44 20.24
CA GLU A 53 5.80 -1.83 19.53
C GLU A 53 6.81 -2.52 20.47
N ALA A 54 6.77 -2.25 21.78
CA ALA A 54 7.61 -2.93 22.75
C ALA A 54 7.11 -4.37 23.00
N ALA A 55 5.81 -4.56 23.12
CA ALA A 55 5.20 -5.88 23.25
C ALA A 55 5.42 -6.72 21.98
N LYS A 56 5.27 -6.11 20.80
CA LYS A 56 5.58 -6.74 19.51
C LYS A 56 7.03 -7.17 19.41
N ALA A 57 7.97 -6.30 19.77
CA ALA A 57 9.41 -6.61 19.72
C ALA A 57 9.80 -7.76 20.68
N LYS A 58 9.10 -7.89 21.82
CA LYS A 58 9.31 -8.98 22.80
C LYS A 58 8.56 -10.27 22.45
N GLY A 59 7.76 -10.28 21.38
CA GLY A 59 7.00 -11.46 20.97
C GLY A 59 5.79 -11.79 21.85
N PHE A 60 5.23 -10.81 22.58
CA PHE A 60 4.03 -11.06 23.38
C PHE A 60 2.81 -11.35 22.50
N PRO A 61 1.86 -12.19 22.98
CA PRO A 61 0.68 -12.58 22.23
C PRO A 61 -0.30 -11.40 22.02
N PHE A 62 -0.47 -10.54 23.03
CA PHE A 62 -1.39 -9.40 23.00
C PHE A 62 -0.62 -8.10 22.75
N LYS A 63 -0.39 -7.79 21.48
CA LYS A 63 0.41 -6.64 21.02
C LYS A 63 -0.39 -5.64 20.17
N GLU A 64 -1.59 -6.04 19.75
CA GLU A 64 -2.48 -5.26 18.90
C GLU A 64 -3.85 -5.17 19.57
N LEU A 65 -4.47 -3.99 19.51
CA LEU A 65 -5.81 -3.73 20.03
C LEU A 65 -6.62 -3.01 18.97
N ASP A 66 -7.80 -3.54 18.64
CA ASP A 66 -8.77 -2.83 17.83
C ASP A 66 -9.44 -1.74 18.69
N ILE A 67 -9.22 -0.48 18.31
CA ILE A 67 -9.74 0.69 19.03
C ILE A 67 -10.87 1.38 18.25
N THR A 68 -11.34 0.77 17.15
CA THR A 68 -12.31 1.37 16.21
C THR A 68 -13.58 1.84 16.92
N ASN A 69 -14.03 1.10 17.94
CA ASN A 69 -15.27 1.40 18.69
C ASN A 69 -15.03 2.16 20.01
N LEU A 70 -13.78 2.45 20.38
CA LEU A 70 -13.48 3.25 21.57
C LEU A 70 -13.76 4.74 21.35
N PHE A 71 -13.68 5.18 20.10
CA PHE A 71 -14.01 6.53 19.65
C PHE A 71 -14.74 6.42 18.31
N PRO A 72 -15.48 7.45 17.86
CA PRO A 72 -16.20 7.41 16.58
C PRO A 72 -15.24 7.60 15.37
N TYR A 73 -14.26 6.71 15.23
CA TYR A 73 -13.25 6.77 14.18
C TYR A 73 -13.84 6.74 12.77
N THR A 74 -14.96 6.03 12.59
CA THR A 74 -15.58 5.83 11.28
C THR A 74 -16.20 7.10 10.68
N ASP A 75 -16.27 8.18 11.44
CA ASP A 75 -16.67 9.50 10.92
C ASP A 75 -15.57 10.18 10.11
N PHE A 76 -14.31 9.78 10.32
CA PHE A 76 -13.16 10.42 9.69
C PHE A 76 -13.12 10.14 8.19
N LYS A 77 -12.94 11.21 7.39
CA LYS A 77 -12.74 11.14 5.94
C LYS A 77 -11.46 11.86 5.54
N LEU A 78 -10.74 11.29 4.58
CA LEU A 78 -9.59 11.86 3.88
C LEU A 78 -9.92 11.95 2.40
N THR A 79 -9.74 13.10 1.78
CA THR A 79 -9.83 13.24 0.32
C THR A 79 -8.46 13.61 -0.22
N LEU A 80 -8.01 12.90 -1.25
CA LEU A 80 -6.79 13.18 -2.00
C LEU A 80 -7.17 13.44 -3.45
N THR A 81 -6.75 14.57 -4.01
CA THR A 81 -6.99 14.91 -5.42
C THR A 81 -5.68 14.90 -6.20
N LEU A 82 -5.76 14.60 -7.48
CA LEU A 82 -4.65 14.83 -8.40
C LEU A 82 -4.88 16.12 -9.20
N ASN A 83 -3.78 16.75 -9.59
CA ASN A 83 -3.76 17.82 -10.58
C ASN A 83 -2.92 17.35 -11.77
N ALA A 84 -3.57 17.12 -12.91
CA ALA A 84 -2.92 16.61 -14.13
C ALA A 84 -2.05 15.35 -13.90
N GLY A 85 -2.52 14.42 -13.05
CA GLY A 85 -1.82 13.17 -12.75
C GLY A 85 -0.73 13.26 -11.67
N ALA A 86 -0.44 14.45 -11.16
CA ALA A 86 0.46 14.69 -10.02
C ALA A 86 -0.34 14.95 -8.72
N PRO A 87 0.28 14.77 -7.53
CA PRO A 87 -0.36 15.11 -6.27
C PRO A 87 -0.89 16.55 -6.23
N GLY A 88 -2.17 16.72 -5.91
CA GLY A 88 -2.86 17.99 -5.85
C GLY A 88 -3.13 18.42 -4.42
N THR A 89 -4.42 18.55 -4.09
CA THR A 89 -4.88 18.97 -2.76
C THR A 89 -5.35 17.79 -1.92
N PHE A 90 -5.34 17.99 -0.61
CA PHE A 90 -6.01 17.08 0.32
C PHE A 90 -6.98 17.83 1.22
N THR A 91 -7.95 17.11 1.76
CA THR A 91 -8.81 17.58 2.85
C THR A 91 -9.08 16.45 3.84
N THR A 92 -9.15 16.77 5.12
CA THR A 92 -9.59 15.85 6.17
C THR A 92 -10.84 16.40 6.86
N ILE A 93 -11.80 15.51 7.10
CA ILE A 93 -13.04 15.81 7.80
C ILE A 93 -13.15 14.82 8.95
N PRO A 94 -12.82 15.21 10.20
CA PRO A 94 -12.83 14.28 11.32
C PRO A 94 -14.24 13.89 11.77
N GLY A 95 -15.27 14.72 11.53
CA GLY A 95 -16.58 14.51 12.15
C GLY A 95 -16.45 14.47 13.68
N ALA A 96 -17.00 13.44 14.34
CA ALA A 96 -16.79 13.23 15.78
C ALA A 96 -15.50 12.46 16.12
N SER A 97 -14.77 11.93 15.12
CA SER A 97 -13.54 11.16 15.32
C SER A 97 -12.44 12.01 15.99
N PRO A 98 -11.55 11.40 16.78
CA PRO A 98 -10.26 11.97 17.08
C PRO A 98 -9.53 12.39 15.79
N LYS A 99 -8.77 13.49 15.86
CA LYS A 99 -7.94 13.96 14.76
C LYS A 99 -6.72 13.04 14.59
N ILE A 100 -6.80 12.09 13.66
CA ILE A 100 -5.68 11.18 13.33
C ILE A 100 -4.65 11.84 12.41
N ILE A 101 -5.07 12.84 11.64
CA ILE A 101 -4.26 13.79 10.87
C ILE A 101 -4.63 15.17 11.39
N LYS A 102 -3.64 16.01 11.73
CA LYS A 102 -3.85 17.30 12.38
C LYS A 102 -4.27 18.38 11.40
N LEU A 103 -3.80 18.29 10.15
CA LEU A 103 -4.09 19.24 9.09
C LEU A 103 -5.46 18.96 8.45
N THR A 104 -6.26 20.01 8.27
CA THR A 104 -7.62 19.92 7.70
C THR A 104 -7.64 20.00 6.19
N SER A 105 -6.69 20.70 5.58
CA SER A 105 -6.62 20.87 4.13
C SER A 105 -5.26 21.39 3.71
N GLY A 106 -4.88 21.18 2.45
CA GLY A 106 -3.64 21.70 1.89
C GLY A 106 -3.23 20.97 0.63
N THR A 107 -1.93 20.84 0.40
CA THR A 107 -1.35 20.04 -0.68
C THR A 107 -0.73 18.76 -0.14
N TRP A 108 -0.67 17.73 -0.96
CA TRP A 108 0.01 16.50 -0.58
C TRP A 108 1.07 16.14 -1.61
N THR A 109 2.09 15.41 -1.17
CA THR A 109 3.12 14.82 -2.02
C THR A 109 3.45 13.41 -1.53
N VAL A 110 4.18 12.66 -2.35
CA VAL A 110 4.77 11.37 -1.96
C VAL A 110 6.28 11.45 -2.06
N ASP A 111 6.96 10.53 -1.37
CA ASP A 111 8.40 10.37 -1.47
C ASP A 111 8.85 9.78 -2.81
N ASP A 112 8.08 8.84 -3.36
CA ASP A 112 8.32 8.24 -4.68
C ASP A 112 6.98 8.04 -5.41
N ALA A 113 6.85 8.53 -6.64
CA ALA A 113 5.61 8.44 -7.41
C ALA A 113 5.31 7.02 -7.94
N GLN A 114 6.34 6.20 -8.10
CA GLN A 114 6.24 4.81 -8.57
C GLN A 114 6.10 3.82 -7.42
N GLN A 115 6.62 4.13 -6.23
CA GLN A 115 6.58 3.26 -5.04
C GLN A 115 6.41 4.10 -3.75
N PRO A 116 5.26 4.76 -3.57
CA PRO A 116 5.07 5.68 -2.47
C PRO A 116 5.05 4.92 -1.13
N LYS A 117 5.91 5.35 -0.21
CA LYS A 117 5.94 4.84 1.17
C LYS A 117 5.44 5.88 2.16
N ASN A 118 5.63 7.16 1.88
CA ASN A 118 5.18 8.25 2.74
C ASN A 118 4.35 9.24 1.95
N ILE A 119 3.28 9.72 2.57
CA ILE A 119 2.54 10.90 2.10
C ILE A 119 2.92 12.06 3.01
N THR A 120 3.35 13.17 2.41
CA THR A 120 3.55 14.43 3.13
C THR A 120 2.36 15.32 2.87
N LEU A 121 1.68 15.73 3.92
CA LEU A 121 0.55 16.65 3.91
C LEU A 121 1.05 18.02 4.38
N SER A 122 0.83 19.06 3.58
CA SER A 122 1.37 20.40 3.83
C SER A 122 0.28 21.46 3.81
N SER A 123 0.29 22.35 4.80
CA SER A 123 -0.60 23.52 4.88
C SER A 123 0.21 24.72 5.36
N GLY A 124 0.54 25.64 4.44
CA GLY A 124 1.44 26.76 4.72
C GLY A 124 2.83 26.26 5.12
N ALA A 125 3.32 26.70 6.29
CA ALA A 125 4.62 26.30 6.83
C ALA A 125 4.59 24.98 7.64
N THR A 126 3.41 24.38 7.84
CA THR A 126 3.28 23.14 8.61
C THR A 126 3.17 21.95 7.68
N SER A 127 3.92 20.88 7.98
CA SER A 127 3.81 19.60 7.31
C SER A 127 3.61 18.47 8.32
N GLU A 128 2.92 17.43 7.86
CA GLU A 128 2.70 16.18 8.58
C GLU A 128 2.98 15.01 7.64
N VAL A 129 3.79 14.06 8.08
CA VAL A 129 4.13 12.87 7.29
C VAL A 129 3.36 11.68 7.84
N VAL A 130 2.69 10.97 6.95
CA VAL A 130 2.00 9.72 7.25
C VAL A 130 2.59 8.59 6.41
N THR A 131 2.83 7.44 7.03
CA THR A 131 3.42 6.28 6.34
C THR A 131 2.31 5.42 5.74
N LEU A 132 2.47 5.01 4.49
CA LEU A 132 1.57 4.06 3.85
C LEU A 132 1.88 2.65 4.36
N GLY A 133 0.89 2.02 5.00
CA GLY A 133 0.90 0.60 5.33
C GLY A 133 0.39 -0.29 4.19
N GLY A 134 -0.19 0.33 3.16
CA GLY A 134 -0.79 -0.31 2.01
C GLY A 134 -1.68 0.67 1.26
N TYR A 135 -1.90 0.42 -0.01
CA TYR A 135 -2.78 1.22 -0.86
C TYR A 135 -3.47 0.32 -1.88
N PRO A 136 -4.55 0.80 -2.52
CA PRO A 136 -5.35 -0.02 -3.42
C PRO A 136 -4.52 -0.56 -4.60
N VAL A 137 -4.32 -1.88 -4.64
CA VAL A 137 -3.63 -2.58 -5.73
C VAL A 137 -4.38 -3.87 -6.07
N ALA A 138 -4.71 -4.02 -7.35
CA ALA A 138 -5.45 -5.14 -7.94
C ALA A 138 -6.68 -5.61 -7.13
N ALA A 139 -6.48 -6.52 -6.17
CA ALA A 139 -7.51 -7.11 -5.32
C ALA A 139 -7.77 -6.35 -3.99
N SER A 140 -6.84 -5.47 -3.58
CA SER A 140 -7.02 -4.61 -2.40
C SER A 140 -7.66 -3.29 -2.80
N ASN A 141 -8.77 -2.95 -2.15
CA ASN A 141 -9.48 -1.67 -2.31
C ASN A 141 -9.33 -0.76 -1.08
N THR A 142 -8.37 -1.06 -0.21
CA THR A 142 -8.17 -0.32 1.04
C THR A 142 -6.91 0.53 0.99
N LEU A 143 -7.01 1.72 1.56
CA LEU A 143 -5.86 2.58 1.89
C LEU A 143 -5.51 2.34 3.35
N LYS A 144 -4.24 2.09 3.66
CA LYS A 144 -3.76 1.89 5.03
C LYS A 144 -2.72 2.94 5.36
N VAL A 145 -2.92 3.64 6.46
CA VAL A 145 -2.04 4.69 6.94
C VAL A 145 -1.55 4.31 8.34
N LYS A 146 -0.23 4.39 8.54
CA LYS A 146 0.42 4.20 9.83
C LYS A 146 0.88 5.55 10.39
N VAL A 147 0.57 5.78 11.66
CA VAL A 147 1.07 6.91 12.44
C VAL A 147 1.82 6.38 13.65
N GLU A 148 3.03 6.87 13.86
CA GLU A 148 3.91 6.42 14.95
C GLU A 148 4.00 7.47 16.05
N ARG A 149 3.93 7.01 17.30
CA ARG A 149 4.27 7.82 18.46
C ARG A 149 5.62 7.40 19.01
N LYS A 150 6.51 8.38 19.05
CA LYS A 150 7.86 8.25 19.55
C LYS A 150 7.95 8.81 20.96
N GLU A 151 8.70 8.14 21.81
CA GLU A 151 9.09 8.66 23.11
C GLU A 151 10.02 9.86 22.92
N ALA A 152 9.73 10.98 23.58
CA ALA A 152 10.46 12.23 23.38
C ALA A 152 11.94 12.14 23.79
N ALA A 153 12.26 11.35 24.82
CA ALA A 153 13.61 11.23 25.34
C ALA A 153 14.53 10.33 24.49
N THR A 154 14.00 9.23 23.96
CA THR A 154 14.80 8.21 23.26
C THR A 154 14.60 8.20 21.75
N GLY A 155 13.53 8.84 21.24
CA GLY A 155 13.12 8.78 19.84
C GLY A 155 12.55 7.42 19.41
N LYS A 156 12.46 6.45 20.33
CA LYS A 156 11.96 5.11 20.04
C LYS A 156 10.46 5.12 19.81
N VAL A 157 9.98 4.40 18.80
CA VAL A 157 8.55 4.19 18.59
C VAL A 157 8.01 3.31 19.71
N VAL A 158 7.03 3.82 20.45
CA VAL A 158 6.40 3.11 21.58
C VAL A 158 5.05 2.55 21.17
N ILE A 159 4.27 3.33 20.43
CA ILE A 159 2.94 2.97 19.97
C ILE A 159 2.86 3.32 18.50
N SER A 160 2.30 2.42 17.69
CA SER A 160 1.85 2.77 16.35
C SER A 160 0.35 2.58 16.19
N TYR A 161 -0.24 3.39 15.33
CA TYR A 161 -1.63 3.29 14.96
C TYR A 161 -1.71 2.94 13.48
N SER A 162 -2.48 1.92 13.15
CA SER A 162 -2.80 1.51 11.78
C SER A 162 -4.26 1.85 11.50
N TYR A 163 -4.48 2.72 10.52
CA TYR A 163 -5.77 3.19 10.09
C TYR A 163 -6.09 2.62 8.72
N GLU A 164 -7.20 1.91 8.59
CA GLU A 164 -7.66 1.34 7.31
C GLU A 164 -8.87 2.11 6.80
N PHE A 165 -8.82 2.51 5.54
CA PHE A 165 -9.85 3.28 4.89
C PHE A 165 -10.43 2.50 3.71
N ALA A 166 -11.72 2.71 3.48
CA ALA A 166 -12.41 2.26 2.28
C ALA A 166 -12.73 3.47 1.38
N LYS A 167 -12.66 3.26 0.07
CA LYS A 167 -13.07 4.28 -0.91
C LYS A 167 -14.57 4.53 -0.79
N GLN A 168 -15.00 5.78 -0.91
CA GLN A 168 -16.40 6.20 -0.98
C GLN A 168 -16.85 6.41 -2.42
#